data_AF-A0A843E2V1-F1
#
_entry.id   AF-A0A843E2V1-F1
#
_cell.length_a   1.000
_cell.length_b   1.000
_cell.length_c   1.000
_cell.angle_alpha   90.00
_cell.angle_beta   90.00
_cell.angle_gamma   90.00
#
_symmetry.space_group_name_H-M   'P 1'
#
loop_
_entity.id
_entity.type
_entity.pdbx_description
1 polymer ?
#
loop_
_entity_poly.entity_id
_entity_poly.type
_entity_poly.pdbx_seq_one_letter_code
_entity_poly.pdbx_strand_id
1 'polypeptide(L)'
;VMLHQSVIGLETTKQMEIGEITPDVVIACAGGGSNLGGMTLPMIGAKLAGNKMFENTRFKAVEPKAAPSMTKGEFKYDFGDTAGFTPLLMMYTLGSDFIPSSIHAGGLRYHGMSPLVSAAYHHGYLESTSYDQTETFEAGVLFARTEGIIPAPESCHALKGAIDEALDAKAKNEERTIVFCLSGHGLLDLYGYEQYLNGTLPSSERSDF
;
A
#
# COMPACT_ATOMS: atom_id res chain seq x y z
N VAL A 1 10.10 7.26 11.57
CA VAL A 1 9.06 6.21 11.53
C VAL A 1 9.49 4.97 10.75
N MET A 2 10.02 5.09 9.52
CA MET A 2 10.40 3.92 8.69
C MET A 2 11.31 2.90 9.39
N LEU A 3 12.39 3.37 10.02
CA LEU A 3 13.35 2.49 10.71
C LEU A 3 12.67 1.60 11.77
N HIS A 4 11.74 2.16 12.55
CA HIS A 4 11.05 1.40 13.60
C HIS A 4 10.10 0.36 13.01
N GLN A 5 9.50 0.64 11.85
CA GLN A 5 8.61 -0.28 11.14
C GLN A 5 9.36 -1.38 10.37
N SER A 6 10.70 -1.28 10.23
CA SER A 6 11.50 -2.30 9.54
C SER A 6 11.40 -3.69 10.17
N VAL A 7 10.98 -3.77 11.44
CA VAL A 7 10.71 -5.03 12.12
C VAL A 7 9.73 -5.91 11.33
N ILE A 8 8.74 -5.31 10.64
CA ILE A 8 7.78 -6.03 9.80
C ILE A 8 8.51 -6.83 8.70
N GLY A 9 9.33 -6.15 7.89
CA GLY A 9 10.05 -6.79 6.79
C GLY A 9 11.14 -7.74 7.25
N LEU A 10 11.80 -7.46 8.38
CA LEU A 10 12.82 -8.33 8.98
C LEU A 10 12.20 -9.64 9.48
N GLU A 11 11.09 -9.57 10.22
CA GLU A 11 10.37 -10.76 10.70
C GLU A 11 9.78 -11.56 9.53
N THR A 12 9.16 -10.87 8.56
CA THR A 12 8.59 -11.52 7.36
C THR A 12 9.68 -12.25 6.56
N THR A 13 10.84 -11.62 6.37
CA THR A 13 11.99 -12.27 5.70
C THR A 13 12.41 -13.53 6.43
N LYS A 14 12.49 -13.47 7.77
CA LYS A 14 12.86 -14.65 8.57
C LYS A 14 11.82 -15.76 8.50
N GLN A 15 10.54 -15.42 8.49
CA GLN A 15 9.45 -16.39 8.35
C GLN A 15 9.47 -17.05 6.97
N MET A 16 9.74 -16.29 5.90
CA MET A 16 9.89 -16.83 4.55
C MET A 16 11.09 -17.78 4.44
N GLU A 17 12.23 -17.44 5.04
CA GLU A 17 13.39 -18.35 5.12
C GLU A 17 13.04 -19.67 5.82
N ILE A 18 12.33 -19.61 6.95
CA ILE A 18 11.91 -20.81 7.70
C ILE A 18 10.94 -21.66 6.88
N GLY A 19 10.04 -21.02 6.13
CA GLY A 19 9.06 -21.69 5.28
C GLY A 19 9.58 -22.08 3.89
N GLU A 20 10.85 -21.81 3.57
CA GLU A 20 11.42 -21.98 2.23
C GLU A 20 10.61 -21.26 1.12
N ILE A 21 10.02 -20.11 1.47
CA ILE A 21 9.17 -19.30 0.59
C ILE A 21 10.02 -18.25 -0.12
N THR A 22 9.86 -18.15 -1.44
CA THR A 22 10.45 -17.07 -2.26
C THR A 22 9.34 -16.23 -2.87
N PRO A 23 9.22 -14.92 -2.56
CA PRO A 23 8.12 -14.10 -3.06
C PRO A 23 8.38 -13.63 -4.50
N ASP A 24 7.38 -13.77 -5.37
CA ASP A 24 7.38 -13.13 -6.69
C ASP A 24 6.99 -11.66 -6.59
N VAL A 25 6.07 -11.34 -5.66
CA VAL A 25 5.62 -9.98 -5.40
C VAL A 25 5.35 -9.75 -3.92
N VAL A 26 5.80 -8.60 -3.42
CA VAL A 26 5.53 -8.10 -2.06
C VAL A 26 4.70 -6.82 -2.15
N ILE A 27 3.54 -6.80 -1.50
CA ILE A 27 2.52 -5.76 -1.67
C ILE A 27 2.21 -5.09 -0.31
N ALA A 28 2.09 -3.77 -0.27
CA ALA A 28 1.63 -3.07 0.91
C ALA A 28 0.88 -1.77 0.56
N CYS A 29 -0.01 -1.34 1.45
CA CYS A 29 -0.83 -0.15 1.24
C CYS A 29 -0.05 1.12 1.61
N ALA A 30 -0.31 2.20 0.89
CA ALA A 30 0.48 3.41 0.93
C ALA A 30 -0.36 4.62 1.36
N GLY A 31 -0.18 5.03 2.62
CA GLY A 31 -0.64 6.32 3.16
C GLY A 31 0.53 7.29 3.15
N GLY A 32 1.19 7.49 4.29
CA GLY A 32 2.54 8.11 4.33
C GLY A 32 3.70 7.12 4.10
N GLY A 33 3.39 5.84 3.87
CA GLY A 33 4.34 4.80 3.49
C GLY A 33 5.06 4.07 4.63
N SER A 34 4.63 4.21 5.89
CA SER A 34 5.32 3.59 7.04
C SER A 34 5.26 2.06 7.08
N ASN A 35 4.07 1.48 6.94
CA ASN A 35 3.91 0.03 6.86
C ASN A 35 4.56 -0.52 5.56
N LEU A 36 4.38 0.20 4.45
CA LEU A 36 4.96 -0.13 3.15
C LEU A 36 6.49 -0.17 3.22
N GLY A 37 7.11 0.90 3.70
CA GLY A 37 8.57 0.98 3.82
C GLY A 37 9.09 -0.01 4.86
N GLY A 38 8.37 -0.23 5.95
CA GLY A 38 8.71 -1.24 6.96
C GLY A 38 8.73 -2.66 6.40
N MET A 39 7.76 -2.98 5.52
CA MET A 39 7.67 -4.28 4.84
C MET A 39 8.74 -4.41 3.73
N THR A 40 8.86 -3.42 2.85
CA THR A 40 9.59 -3.59 1.57
C THR A 40 11.05 -3.15 1.62
N LEU A 41 11.41 -2.10 2.36
CA LEU A 41 12.78 -1.55 2.31
C LEU A 41 13.86 -2.54 2.79
N PRO A 42 13.66 -3.38 3.81
CA PRO A 42 14.62 -4.43 4.16
C PRO A 42 14.87 -5.40 2.99
N MET A 43 13.81 -5.80 2.28
CA MET A 43 13.87 -6.74 1.16
C MET A 43 14.46 -6.09 -0.10
N ILE A 44 14.14 -4.83 -0.38
CA ILE A 44 14.76 -4.02 -1.43
C ILE A 44 16.27 -3.87 -1.15
N GLY A 45 16.64 -3.57 0.10
CA GLY A 45 18.04 -3.48 0.51
C GLY A 45 18.78 -4.81 0.31
N ALA A 46 18.15 -5.93 0.67
CA ALA A 46 18.70 -7.27 0.45
C ALA A 46 18.85 -7.60 -1.05
N LYS A 47 17.86 -7.24 -1.88
CA LYS A 47 17.93 -7.37 -3.35
C LYS A 47 19.12 -6.60 -3.92
N LEU A 48 19.30 -5.34 -3.51
CA LEU A 48 20.41 -4.50 -3.93
C LEU A 48 21.78 -5.03 -3.47
N ALA A 49 21.82 -5.72 -2.34
CA ALA A 49 23.02 -6.41 -1.84
C ALA A 49 23.27 -7.78 -2.53
N GLY A 50 22.44 -8.18 -3.49
CA GLY A 50 22.59 -9.42 -4.25
C GLY A 50 21.98 -10.66 -3.60
N ASN A 51 21.04 -10.50 -2.65
CA ASN A 51 20.31 -11.63 -2.09
C ASN A 51 19.42 -12.28 -3.15
N LYS A 52 19.71 -13.54 -3.46
CA LYS A 52 19.03 -14.33 -4.50
C LYS A 52 17.55 -14.59 -4.23
N MET A 53 17.11 -14.59 -2.97
CA MET A 53 15.69 -14.70 -2.62
C MET A 53 14.87 -13.57 -3.26
N PHE A 54 15.43 -12.36 -3.37
CA PHE A 54 14.70 -11.18 -3.85
C PHE A 54 15.07 -10.74 -5.27
N GLU A 55 15.90 -11.50 -5.97
CA GLU A 55 16.46 -11.12 -7.27
C GLU A 55 15.36 -10.76 -8.29
N ASN A 56 14.30 -11.57 -8.35
CA ASN A 56 13.17 -11.38 -9.26
C ASN A 56 11.91 -10.81 -8.58
N THR A 57 11.96 -10.54 -7.27
CA THR A 57 10.80 -10.02 -6.53
C THR A 57 10.45 -8.61 -6.99
N ARG A 58 9.16 -8.40 -7.28
CA ARG A 58 8.57 -7.07 -7.46
C ARG A 58 8.05 -6.53 -6.13
N PHE A 59 8.18 -5.23 -5.91
CA PHE A 59 7.62 -4.55 -4.75
C PHE A 59 6.53 -3.60 -5.23
N LYS A 60 5.32 -3.70 -4.66
CA LYS A 60 4.15 -2.96 -5.13
C LYS A 60 3.49 -2.20 -3.98
N ALA A 61 3.42 -0.89 -4.13
CA ALA A 61 2.61 -0.02 -3.31
C ALA A 61 1.19 0.05 -3.88
N VAL A 62 0.21 0.15 -2.98
CA VAL A 62 -1.18 0.39 -3.37
C VAL A 62 -1.76 1.59 -2.63
N GLU A 63 -2.15 2.61 -3.39
CA GLU A 63 -2.70 3.88 -2.92
C GLU A 63 -4.22 3.96 -3.13
N PRO A 64 -4.93 4.86 -2.43
CA PRO A 64 -6.29 5.22 -2.81
C PRO A 64 -6.28 6.15 -4.02
N LYS A 65 -7.24 6.01 -4.93
CA LYS A 65 -7.50 7.04 -5.96
C LYS A 65 -7.92 8.39 -5.38
N ALA A 66 -8.34 8.43 -4.11
CA ALA A 66 -8.69 9.65 -3.41
C ALA A 66 -7.49 10.47 -2.95
N ALA A 67 -6.32 9.84 -2.76
CA ALA A 67 -5.04 10.48 -2.42
C ALA A 67 -3.85 9.76 -3.10
N PRO A 68 -3.77 9.77 -4.45
CA PRO A 68 -2.80 9.00 -5.22
C PRO A 68 -1.42 9.68 -5.33
N SER A 69 -0.73 9.87 -4.20
CA SER A 69 0.51 10.66 -4.12
C SER A 69 1.63 10.23 -5.07
N MET A 70 1.87 8.91 -5.25
CA MET A 70 2.92 8.38 -6.13
C MET A 70 2.44 8.23 -7.57
N THR A 71 1.18 7.81 -7.77
CA THR A 71 0.65 7.59 -9.13
C THR A 71 0.23 8.87 -9.86
N LYS A 72 -0.04 9.97 -9.15
CA LYS A 72 -0.47 11.25 -9.74
C LYS A 72 0.24 12.50 -9.19
N GLY A 73 0.94 12.39 -8.07
CA GLY A 73 1.65 13.53 -7.49
C GLY A 73 2.98 13.84 -8.17
N GLU A 74 3.63 14.89 -7.67
CA GLU A 74 4.92 15.38 -8.17
C GLU A 74 6.05 15.01 -7.21
N PHE A 75 7.22 14.64 -7.75
CA PHE A 75 8.43 14.45 -6.96
C PHE A 75 9.14 15.80 -6.73
N LYS A 76 8.81 16.47 -5.63
CA LYS A 76 9.32 17.82 -5.30
C LYS A 76 9.55 17.99 -3.79
N TYR A 77 10.24 19.07 -3.41
CA TYR A 77 10.35 19.45 -2.01
C TYR A 77 9.02 20.02 -1.53
N ASP A 78 8.51 19.51 -0.41
CA ASP A 78 7.26 19.97 0.22
C ASP A 78 7.29 19.70 1.74
N PHE A 79 6.35 20.29 2.47
CA PHE A 79 6.21 20.07 3.91
C PHE A 79 5.66 18.67 4.20
N GLY A 80 6.26 17.99 5.17
CA GLY A 80 5.80 16.71 5.68
C GLY A 80 4.56 16.79 6.57
N ASP A 81 4.06 17.99 6.85
CA ASP A 81 2.84 18.24 7.59
C ASP A 81 2.10 19.43 6.99
N THR A 82 0.79 19.48 7.19
CA THR A 82 -0.07 20.54 6.65
C THR A 82 0.08 21.87 7.39
N ALA A 83 0.77 21.91 8.54
CA ALA A 83 1.00 23.14 9.31
C ALA A 83 2.34 23.82 8.97
N GLY A 84 3.18 23.18 8.16
CA GLY A 84 4.47 23.71 7.72
C GLY A 84 5.55 23.76 8.82
N PHE A 85 5.47 22.89 9.84
CA PHE A 85 6.46 22.86 10.94
C PHE A 85 7.61 21.89 10.71
N THR A 86 7.46 20.95 9.79
CA THR A 86 8.56 20.09 9.33
C THR A 86 9.49 20.85 8.38
N PRO A 87 10.77 20.43 8.26
CA PRO A 87 11.58 20.87 7.14
C PRO A 87 10.98 20.40 5.81
N LEU A 88 11.36 21.04 4.72
CA LEU A 88 11.03 20.55 3.38
C LEU A 88 11.68 19.19 3.13
N LEU A 89 10.90 18.25 2.64
CA LEU A 89 11.32 16.88 2.34
C LEU A 89 11.18 16.62 0.84
N MET A 90 12.17 15.96 0.26
CA MET A 90 12.10 15.49 -1.13
C MET A 90 11.18 14.27 -1.19
N MET A 91 9.97 14.42 -1.75
CA MET A 91 8.98 13.34 -1.78
C MET A 91 8.01 13.46 -2.96
N TYR A 92 7.29 12.36 -3.24
CA TYR A 92 6.05 12.46 -4.00
C TYR A 92 4.97 13.12 -3.14
N THR A 93 4.26 14.08 -3.71
CA THR A 93 3.26 14.88 -2.99
C THR A 93 2.16 15.37 -3.91
N LEU A 94 0.94 15.46 -3.35
CA LEU A 94 -0.21 16.17 -3.93
C LEU A 94 -0.24 17.66 -3.52
N GLY A 95 0.73 18.10 -2.72
CA GLY A 95 0.79 19.41 -2.06
C GLY A 95 0.32 19.34 -0.61
N SER A 96 1.03 20.00 0.30
CA SER A 96 0.70 20.04 1.74
C SER A 96 -0.65 20.68 2.08
N ASP A 97 -1.23 21.47 1.16
CA ASP A 97 -2.59 22.00 1.26
C ASP A 97 -3.67 21.05 0.70
N PHE A 98 -3.29 19.86 0.22
CA PHE A 98 -4.23 18.89 -0.34
C PHE A 98 -5.23 18.40 0.72
N ILE A 99 -6.51 18.43 0.35
CA ILE A 99 -7.59 17.91 1.18
C ILE A 99 -8.24 16.73 0.45
N PRO A 100 -8.23 15.51 1.01
CA PRO A 100 -8.89 14.36 0.43
C PRO A 100 -10.41 14.52 0.46
N SER A 101 -11.10 13.79 -0.42
CA SER A 101 -12.56 13.81 -0.49
C SER A 101 -13.22 13.45 0.86
N SER A 102 -14.22 14.22 1.29
CA SER A 102 -14.89 14.02 2.59
C SER A 102 -15.69 12.71 2.67
N ILE A 103 -16.04 12.13 1.51
CA ILE A 103 -16.73 10.84 1.38
C ILE A 103 -15.77 9.65 1.36
N HIS A 104 -14.45 9.88 1.47
CA HIS A 104 -13.46 8.81 1.48
C HIS A 104 -13.40 8.13 2.85
N ALA A 105 -13.80 6.86 2.89
CA ALA A 105 -13.78 5.97 4.04
C ALA A 105 -12.61 4.96 4.00
N GLY A 106 -11.83 4.94 2.91
CA GLY A 106 -10.73 3.98 2.70
C GLY A 106 -9.43 4.27 3.47
N GLY A 107 -9.38 5.34 4.27
CA GLY A 107 -8.17 5.72 5.00
C GLY A 107 -7.11 6.38 4.09
N LEU A 108 -5.82 6.14 4.35
CA LEU A 108 -4.70 6.53 3.45
C LEU A 108 -4.75 7.98 2.90
N ARG A 109 -5.14 8.94 3.75
CA ARG A 109 -5.50 10.32 3.37
C ARG A 109 -4.33 11.31 3.22
N TYR A 110 -3.13 10.89 3.55
CA TYR A 110 -1.98 11.78 3.66
C TYR A 110 -1.52 12.24 2.26
N HIS A 111 -1.11 13.51 2.14
CA HIS A 111 -0.83 14.16 0.85
C HIS A 111 0.48 13.72 0.21
N GLY A 112 1.43 13.26 1.01
CA GLY A 112 2.78 12.95 0.59
C GLY A 112 3.17 11.50 0.80
N MET A 113 4.40 11.17 0.44
CA MET A 113 4.99 9.86 0.67
C MET A 113 6.34 10.01 1.38
N SER A 114 6.73 9.04 2.20
CA SER A 114 8.05 9.10 2.86
C SER A 114 9.19 9.31 1.85
N PRO A 115 10.24 10.10 2.17
CA PRO A 115 11.36 10.32 1.24
C PRO A 115 12.05 9.03 0.78
N LEU A 116 12.19 8.04 1.66
CA LEU A 116 12.82 6.75 1.29
C LEU A 116 11.94 5.92 0.35
N VAL A 117 10.63 5.90 0.59
CA VAL A 117 9.67 5.24 -0.31
C VAL A 117 9.60 5.96 -1.64
N SER A 118 9.58 7.31 -1.61
CA SER A 118 9.62 8.15 -2.81
C SER A 118 10.87 7.90 -3.64
N ALA A 119 12.04 7.79 -3.01
CA ALA A 119 13.29 7.45 -3.70
C ALA A 119 13.24 6.03 -4.29
N ALA A 120 12.73 5.05 -3.55
CA ALA A 120 12.58 3.68 -4.07
C ALA A 120 11.67 3.63 -5.30
N TYR A 121 10.54 4.34 -5.28
CA TYR A 121 9.64 4.47 -6.41
C TYR A 121 10.27 5.24 -7.58
N HIS A 122 10.89 6.39 -7.32
CA HIS A 122 11.53 7.23 -8.35
C HIS A 122 12.65 6.50 -9.10
N HIS A 123 13.40 5.64 -8.42
CA HIS A 123 14.47 4.85 -9.01
C HIS A 123 14.03 3.47 -9.55
N GLY A 124 12.73 3.17 -9.55
CA GLY A 124 12.19 1.95 -10.15
C GLY A 124 12.36 0.68 -9.31
N TYR A 125 12.64 0.80 -8.00
CA TYR A 125 12.70 -0.34 -7.07
C TYR A 125 11.34 -0.69 -6.45
N LEU A 126 10.35 0.16 -6.66
CA LEU A 126 8.99 0.03 -6.18
C LEU A 126 8.04 0.44 -7.31
N GLU A 127 6.96 -0.32 -7.49
CA GLU A 127 5.85 -0.01 -8.38
C GLU A 127 4.69 0.58 -7.56
N SER A 128 3.80 1.36 -8.16
CA SER A 128 2.59 1.85 -7.49
C SER A 128 1.35 1.70 -8.37
N THR A 129 0.21 1.41 -7.75
CA THR A 129 -1.11 1.45 -8.36
C THR A 129 -2.11 2.07 -7.41
N SER A 130 -3.26 2.52 -7.91
CA SER A 130 -4.32 3.09 -7.09
C SER A 130 -5.70 2.53 -7.43
N TYR A 131 -6.51 2.29 -6.40
CA TYR A 131 -7.87 1.76 -6.53
C TYR A 131 -8.91 2.70 -5.93
N ASP A 132 -10.14 2.61 -6.43
CA ASP A 132 -11.26 3.28 -5.77
C ASP A 132 -11.65 2.51 -4.49
N GLN A 133 -12.20 3.23 -3.50
CA GLN A 133 -12.60 2.61 -2.24
C GLN A 133 -13.65 1.51 -2.43
N THR A 134 -14.55 1.62 -3.42
CA THR A 134 -15.56 0.59 -3.66
C THR A 134 -14.92 -0.76 -4.01
N GLU A 135 -13.86 -0.76 -4.81
CA GLU A 135 -13.10 -1.95 -5.20
C GLU A 135 -12.32 -2.54 -4.01
N THR A 136 -11.81 -1.69 -3.11
CA THR A 136 -11.05 -2.16 -1.95
C THR A 136 -11.98 -2.72 -0.87
N PHE A 137 -13.14 -2.13 -0.63
CA PHE A 137 -14.13 -2.71 0.28
C PHE A 137 -14.69 -4.04 -0.25
N GLU A 138 -14.85 -4.21 -1.57
CA GLU A 138 -15.18 -5.51 -2.17
C GLU A 138 -14.14 -6.58 -1.82
N ALA A 139 -12.86 -6.24 -2.00
CA ALA A 139 -11.75 -7.12 -1.63
C ALA A 139 -11.77 -7.46 -0.12
N GLY A 140 -11.99 -6.46 0.73
CA GLY A 140 -12.08 -6.65 2.18
C GLY A 140 -13.22 -7.59 2.59
N VAL A 141 -14.41 -7.44 1.99
CA VAL A 141 -15.55 -8.33 2.25
C VAL A 141 -15.28 -9.75 1.77
N LEU A 142 -14.66 -9.92 0.60
CA LEU A 142 -14.26 -11.23 0.10
C LEU A 142 -13.34 -11.92 1.11
N PHE A 143 -12.27 -11.25 1.54
CA PHE A 143 -11.30 -11.81 2.47
C PHE A 143 -11.88 -12.11 3.85
N ALA A 144 -12.77 -11.25 4.36
CA ALA A 144 -13.47 -11.54 5.62
C ALA A 144 -14.35 -12.80 5.52
N ARG A 145 -14.95 -13.05 4.35
CA ARG A 145 -15.78 -14.24 4.11
C ARG A 145 -14.97 -15.52 3.88
N THR A 146 -13.77 -15.42 3.31
CA THR A 146 -12.93 -16.59 3.01
C THR A 146 -11.92 -16.92 4.11
N GLU A 147 -11.32 -15.91 4.74
CA GLU A 147 -10.24 -16.06 5.73
C GLU A 147 -10.66 -15.71 7.17
N GLY A 148 -11.85 -15.13 7.37
CA GLY A 148 -12.41 -14.87 8.71
C GLY A 148 -11.84 -13.66 9.45
N ILE A 149 -10.93 -12.90 8.85
CA ILE A 149 -10.40 -11.64 9.41
C ILE A 149 -11.07 -10.47 8.70
N ILE A 150 -11.57 -9.48 9.46
CA ILE A 150 -12.05 -8.21 8.90
C ILE A 150 -10.83 -7.28 8.76
N PRO A 151 -10.33 -6.99 7.54
CA PRO A 151 -9.17 -6.14 7.36
C PRO A 151 -9.51 -4.65 7.57
N ALA A 152 -8.54 -3.84 7.98
CA ALA A 152 -8.71 -2.38 8.00
C ALA A 152 -8.96 -1.86 6.58
N PRO A 153 -9.76 -0.80 6.37
CA PRO A 153 -9.97 -0.19 5.05
C PRO A 153 -8.67 0.18 4.33
N GLU A 154 -7.64 0.60 5.07
CA GLU A 154 -6.29 0.83 4.54
C GLU A 154 -5.70 -0.47 3.96
N SER A 155 -5.72 -1.55 4.73
CA SER A 155 -5.18 -2.86 4.34
C SER A 155 -5.90 -3.45 3.12
N CYS A 156 -7.18 -3.13 2.94
CA CYS A 156 -7.96 -3.56 1.77
C CYS A 156 -7.34 -3.12 0.44
N HIS A 157 -6.56 -2.03 0.41
CA HIS A 157 -5.84 -1.60 -0.78
C HIS A 157 -4.78 -2.63 -1.18
N ALA A 158 -3.92 -3.04 -0.24
CA ALA A 158 -2.91 -4.07 -0.49
C ALA A 158 -3.55 -5.40 -0.90
N LEU A 159 -4.64 -5.76 -0.23
CA LEU A 159 -5.42 -6.97 -0.50
C LEU A 159 -6.03 -6.97 -1.91
N LYS A 160 -6.62 -5.86 -2.34
CA LYS A 160 -7.12 -5.70 -3.72
C LYS A 160 -5.98 -5.89 -4.73
N GLY A 161 -4.82 -5.29 -4.48
CA GLY A 161 -3.62 -5.50 -5.28
C GLY A 161 -3.17 -6.97 -5.32
N ALA A 162 -3.25 -7.69 -4.19
CA ALA A 162 -2.91 -9.11 -4.11
C ALA A 162 -3.90 -10.00 -4.88
N ILE A 163 -5.20 -9.72 -4.79
CA ILE A 163 -6.24 -10.42 -5.55
C ILE A 163 -6.01 -10.26 -7.05
N ASP A 164 -5.69 -9.05 -7.51
CA ASP A 164 -5.43 -8.80 -8.94
C ASP A 164 -4.18 -9.54 -9.44
N GLU A 165 -3.12 -9.62 -8.63
CA GLU A 165 -1.94 -10.44 -8.94
C GLU A 165 -2.28 -11.93 -9.04
N ALA A 166 -3.16 -12.44 -8.16
CA ALA A 166 -3.62 -13.83 -8.20
C ALA A 166 -4.50 -14.11 -9.43
N LEU A 167 -5.38 -13.17 -9.80
CA LEU A 167 -6.22 -13.28 -11.00
C LEU A 167 -5.40 -13.22 -12.29
N ASP A 168 -4.37 -12.36 -12.35
CA ASP A 168 -3.42 -12.31 -13.47
C ASP A 168 -2.63 -13.62 -13.60
N ALA A 169 -2.09 -14.15 -12.50
CA ALA A 169 -1.40 -15.43 -12.49
C ALA A 169 -2.31 -16.57 -12.98
N LYS A 170 -3.57 -16.61 -12.52
CA LYS A 170 -4.57 -17.57 -13.01
C LYS A 170 -4.83 -17.44 -14.50
N ALA A 171 -4.98 -16.21 -15.02
CA ALA A 171 -5.22 -15.98 -16.44
C ALA A 171 -4.04 -16.42 -17.32
N LYS A 172 -2.81 -16.32 -16.79
CA LYS A 172 -1.58 -16.77 -17.46
C LYS A 172 -1.23 -18.24 -17.20
N ASN A 173 -1.95 -18.90 -16.31
CA ASN A 173 -1.64 -20.26 -15.83
C ASN A 173 -0.22 -20.36 -15.26
N GLU A 174 0.13 -19.40 -14.41
CA GLU A 174 1.41 -19.30 -13.71
C GLU A 174 1.20 -19.50 -12.20
N GLU A 175 2.16 -20.13 -11.55
CA GLU A 175 2.26 -20.11 -10.08
C GLU A 175 2.90 -18.78 -9.66
N ARG A 176 2.36 -18.15 -8.62
CA ARG A 176 2.86 -16.87 -8.10
C ARG A 176 2.75 -16.83 -6.58
N THR A 177 3.87 -16.65 -5.92
CA THR A 177 3.95 -16.41 -4.47
C THR A 177 3.74 -14.93 -4.20
N ILE A 178 2.61 -14.61 -3.56
CA ILE A 178 2.20 -13.25 -3.23
C ILE A 178 2.31 -13.05 -1.72
N VAL A 179 3.15 -12.11 -1.29
CA VAL A 179 3.22 -11.69 0.11
C VAL A 179 2.62 -10.29 0.20
N PHE A 180 1.71 -10.06 1.15
CA PHE A 180 1.15 -8.74 1.35
C PHE A 180 1.11 -8.35 2.83
N CYS A 181 1.22 -7.04 3.09
CA CYS A 181 1.12 -6.49 4.43
C CYS A 181 -0.34 -6.24 4.80
N LEU A 182 -0.91 -7.10 5.63
CA LEU A 182 -2.17 -6.82 6.31
C LEU A 182 -1.91 -5.89 7.51
N SER A 183 -1.88 -4.58 7.24
CA SER A 183 -1.41 -3.56 8.18
C SER A 183 -2.25 -3.38 9.46
N GLY A 184 -3.47 -3.91 9.49
CA GLY A 184 -4.38 -3.80 10.61
C GLY A 184 -5.75 -4.45 10.37
N HIS A 185 -6.51 -4.63 11.44
CA HIS A 185 -7.89 -5.13 11.41
C HIS A 185 -8.91 -3.97 11.36
N GLY A 186 -10.10 -4.23 10.79
CA GLY A 186 -11.15 -3.23 10.60
C GLY A 186 -12.25 -3.24 11.67
N LEU A 187 -12.03 -3.87 12.82
CA LEU A 187 -13.04 -3.98 13.89
C LEU A 187 -13.56 -2.63 14.42
N LEU A 188 -12.77 -1.56 14.27
CA LEU A 188 -13.14 -0.20 14.66
C LEU A 188 -13.56 0.68 13.47
N ASP A 189 -13.51 0.14 12.25
CA ASP A 189 -13.73 0.85 11.00
C ASP A 189 -14.95 0.29 10.23
N LEU A 190 -15.89 -0.31 10.98
CA LEU A 190 -17.07 -1.01 10.43
C LEU A 190 -18.03 -0.08 9.67
N TYR A 191 -17.98 1.22 9.90
CA TYR A 191 -18.87 2.18 9.21
C TYR A 191 -18.62 2.23 7.70
N GLY A 192 -17.37 2.09 7.25
CA GLY A 192 -17.07 1.99 5.81
C GLY A 192 -17.63 0.70 5.20
N TYR A 193 -17.52 -0.41 5.95
CA TYR A 193 -18.07 -1.70 5.55
C TYR A 193 -19.60 -1.68 5.49
N GLU A 194 -20.26 -1.06 6.47
CA GLU A 194 -21.71 -0.88 6.49
C GLU A 194 -22.18 -0.15 5.24
N GLN A 195 -21.54 0.98 4.89
CA GLN A 195 -21.88 1.73 3.69
C GLN A 195 -21.69 0.89 2.41
N TYR A 196 -20.60 0.12 2.33
CA TYR A 196 -20.37 -0.76 1.17
C TYR A 196 -21.45 -1.84 1.07
N LEU A 197 -21.75 -2.53 2.17
CA LEU A 197 -22.74 -3.61 2.22
C LEU A 197 -24.17 -3.12 1.92
N ASN A 198 -24.49 -1.88 2.32
CA ASN A 198 -25.76 -1.24 2.01
C ASN A 198 -25.82 -0.62 0.60
N GLY A 199 -24.72 -0.68 -0.17
CA GLY A 199 -24.64 -0.07 -1.50
C GLY A 199 -24.65 1.45 -1.49
N THR A 200 -24.30 2.08 -0.37
CA THR A 200 -24.30 3.54 -0.19
C THR A 200 -22.90 4.15 -0.20
N LEU A 201 -21.84 3.34 -0.26
CA LEU A 201 -20.46 3.84 -0.35
C LEU A 201 -20.21 4.44 -1.76
N PRO A 202 -20.01 5.77 -1.90
CA PRO A 202 -19.74 6.37 -3.19
C PRO A 202 -18.31 6.10 -3.66
N SER A 203 -18.03 6.27 -4.94
CA SER A 203 -16.64 6.40 -5.41
C SER A 203 -15.98 7.63 -4.78
N SER A 204 -14.70 7.51 -4.46
CA SER A 204 -13.88 8.60 -3.92
C SER A 204 -12.88 9.16 -4.93
N GLU A 205 -12.92 8.68 -6.17
CA GLU A 205 -12.10 9.20 -7.27
C GLU A 205 -12.44 10.67 -7.52
N ARG A 206 -11.41 11.51 -7.65
CA ARG A 206 -11.58 12.91 -8.04
C ARG A 206 -11.35 13.07 -9.53
N SER A 207 -12.12 13.96 -10.15
CA SER A 207 -12.03 14.27 -11.59
C SER A 207 -10.92 15.26 -11.95
N ASP A 208 -10.20 15.81 -10.97
CA ASP A 208 -9.26 16.93 -11.13
C ASP A 208 -7.78 16.55 -11.02
N PHE A 209 -7.45 15.26 -11.22
CA PHE A 209 -6.09 14.75 -11.40
C PHE A 209 -5.75 14.48 -12.87
#